data_AF-A0A0C5VCM6-F1
#
_entry.id   AF-A0A0C5VCM6-F1
#
_cell.length_a   1.000
_cell.length_b   1.000
_cell.length_c   1.000
_cell.angle_alpha   90.00
_cell.angle_beta   90.00
_cell.angle_gamma   90.00
#
_symmetry.space_group_name_H-M   'P 1'
#
loop_
_entity.id
_entity.type
_entity.pdbx_description
1 polymer ?
#
loop_
_entity_poly.entity_id
_entity_poly.type
_entity_poly.pdbx_seq_one_letter_code
_entity_poly.pdbx_strand_id
1 'polypeptide(L)'
;MDFKEKLKVVRDESGISLKEIAKNSSIAYDTLRMYSQGRRKPKIEQIQKIAAIPALEPWSELLLEQTELSSDEAEFLVLVGRMKAQGKQAELDRILDEMKRLSGTE
;
A
#
# COMPACT_ATOMS: atom_id res chain seq x y z
N MET A 1 0.73 -1.57 -5.36
CA MET A 1 -0.38 -0.76 -5.92
C MET A 1 -0.64 0.38 -4.95
N ASP A 2 -0.73 1.62 -5.42
CA ASP A 2 -1.06 2.74 -4.54
C ASP A 2 -2.56 2.75 -4.17
N PHE A 3 -2.94 3.51 -3.15
CA PHE A 3 -4.35 3.56 -2.74
C PHE A 3 -5.27 4.12 -3.83
N LYS A 4 -4.77 5.01 -4.70
CA LYS A 4 -5.55 5.60 -5.79
C LYS A 4 -5.96 4.52 -6.80
N GLU A 5 -5.04 3.66 -7.18
CA GLU A 5 -5.26 2.53 -8.08
C GLU A 5 -6.26 1.55 -7.47
N LYS A 6 -6.07 1.19 -6.19
CA LYS A 6 -7.01 0.33 -5.44
C LYS A 6 -8.42 0.91 -5.44
N LEU A 7 -8.56 2.19 -5.08
CA LEU A 7 -9.85 2.87 -5.05
C LEU A 7 -10.51 2.95 -6.43
N LYS A 8 -9.73 3.05 -7.51
CA LYS A 8 -10.26 2.99 -8.87
C LYS A 8 -10.83 1.61 -9.18
N VAL A 9 -10.05 0.55 -8.98
CA VAL A 9 -10.47 -0.85 -9.24
C VAL A 9 -11.76 -1.15 -8.49
N VAL A 10 -11.79 -0.90 -7.18
CA VAL A 10 -12.95 -1.20 -6.35
C VAL A 10 -14.21 -0.46 -6.81
N ARG A 11 -14.08 0.79 -7.25
CA ARG A 11 -15.21 1.57 -7.76
C ARG A 11 -15.72 1.10 -9.12
N ASP A 12 -14.81 0.71 -10.01
CA ASP A 12 -15.15 0.23 -11.34
C ASP A 12 -15.88 -1.13 -11.22
N GLU A 13 -15.44 -2.01 -10.31
CA GLU A 13 -16.03 -3.34 -10.09
C GLU A 13 -17.34 -3.31 -9.28
N SER A 14 -17.43 -2.48 -8.23
CA SER A 14 -18.64 -2.39 -7.38
C SER A 14 -19.70 -1.43 -7.93
N GLY A 15 -19.34 -0.57 -8.88
CA GLY A 15 -20.20 0.51 -9.38
C GLY A 15 -20.43 1.67 -8.40
N ILE A 16 -19.79 1.67 -7.22
CA ILE A 16 -20.03 2.70 -6.20
C ILE A 16 -19.40 4.05 -6.58
N SER A 17 -20.16 5.12 -6.39
CA SER A 17 -19.67 6.49 -6.61
C SER A 17 -18.85 7.01 -5.40
N LEU A 18 -17.98 7.99 -5.63
CA LEU A 18 -17.30 8.70 -4.54
C LEU A 18 -18.27 9.41 -3.57
N LYS A 19 -19.46 9.81 -4.05
CA LYS A 19 -20.50 10.42 -3.21
C LYS A 19 -21.10 9.41 -2.23
N GLU A 20 -21.33 8.18 -2.70
CA GLU A 20 -21.82 7.09 -1.85
C GLU A 20 -20.75 6.66 -0.85
N ILE A 21 -19.48 6.56 -1.27
CA ILE A 21 -18.38 6.32 -0.33
C ILE A 21 -18.35 7.42 0.74
N ALA A 22 -18.42 8.69 0.35
CA ALA A 22 -18.42 9.82 1.30
C ALA A 22 -19.53 9.70 2.36
N LYS A 23 -20.74 9.38 1.90
CA LYS A 23 -21.92 9.20 2.76
C LYS A 23 -21.74 8.04 3.73
N ASN A 24 -21.24 6.90 3.27
CA ASN A 24 -21.14 5.69 4.09
C ASN A 24 -19.92 5.70 5.03
N SER A 25 -18.81 6.33 4.65
CA SER A 25 -17.59 6.37 5.47
C SER A 25 -17.49 7.59 6.39
N SER A 26 -18.43 8.55 6.29
CA SER A 26 -18.34 9.87 6.92
C SER A 26 -17.04 10.62 6.59
N ILE A 27 -16.50 10.41 5.39
CA ILE A 27 -15.32 11.11 4.87
C ILE A 27 -15.80 12.18 3.90
N ALA A 28 -15.33 13.41 4.03
CA ALA A 28 -15.71 14.49 3.13
C ALA A 28 -15.42 14.13 1.67
N TYR A 29 -16.36 14.41 0.77
CA TYR A 29 -16.24 14.10 -0.66
C TYR A 29 -14.96 14.66 -1.29
N ASP A 30 -14.58 15.89 -0.93
CA ASP A 30 -13.34 16.51 -1.44
C ASP A 30 -12.08 15.76 -0.98
N THR A 31 -12.09 15.22 0.23
CA THR A 31 -10.99 14.38 0.73
C THR A 31 -10.89 13.09 -0.09
N LEU A 32 -12.02 12.41 -0.37
CA LEU A 32 -12.04 11.23 -1.23
C LEU A 32 -11.63 11.55 -2.67
N ARG A 33 -11.99 12.73 -3.18
CA ARG A 33 -11.55 13.21 -4.49
C ARG A 33 -10.03 13.37 -4.51
N MET A 34 -9.42 13.94 -3.47
CA MET A 34 -7.96 14.01 -3.36
C MET A 34 -7.31 12.62 -3.31
N TYR A 35 -7.91 11.65 -2.61
CA TYR A 35 -7.43 10.26 -2.59
C TYR A 35 -7.50 9.63 -3.99
N SER A 36 -8.63 9.75 -4.69
CA SER A 36 -8.80 9.22 -6.05
C SER A 36 -7.88 9.86 -7.10
N GLN A 37 -7.33 11.03 -6.81
CA GLN A 37 -6.36 11.72 -7.66
C GLN A 37 -4.91 11.42 -7.27
N GLY A 38 -4.68 10.76 -6.13
CA GLY A 38 -3.34 10.55 -5.56
C GLY A 38 -2.72 11.82 -4.97
N ARG A 39 -3.49 12.91 -4.84
CA ARG A 39 -3.01 14.18 -4.26
C ARG A 39 -2.83 14.11 -2.75
N ARG A 40 -3.47 13.14 -2.11
CA ARG A 40 -3.37 12.88 -0.68
C ARG A 40 -3.45 11.38 -0.46
N LYS A 41 -2.65 10.85 0.45
CA LYS A 41 -2.77 9.47 0.90
C LYS A 41 -3.72 9.41 2.12
N PRO A 42 -4.65 8.45 2.18
CA PRO A 42 -5.45 8.23 3.38
C PRO A 42 -4.58 7.66 4.51
N LYS A 43 -4.98 7.93 5.75
CA LYS A 43 -4.47 7.19 6.91
C LYS A 43 -5.18 5.84 7.02
N ILE A 44 -4.58 4.90 7.75
CA ILE A 44 -5.16 3.58 7.97
C ILE A 44 -6.60 3.64 8.50
N GLU A 45 -6.93 4.57 9.41
CA GLU A 45 -8.30 4.66 9.94
C GLU A 45 -9.31 5.09 8.86
N GLN A 46 -8.88 5.88 7.88
CA GLN A 46 -9.72 6.28 6.75
C GLN A 46 -9.94 5.11 5.78
N ILE A 47 -8.89 4.30 5.56
CA ILE A 47 -8.97 3.09 4.73
C ILE A 47 -9.92 2.09 5.36
N GLN A 48 -9.81 1.87 6.68
CA GLN A 48 -10.72 1.00 7.42
C GLN A 48 -12.18 1.43 7.29
N LYS A 49 -12.47 2.74 7.37
CA LYS A 49 -13.83 3.27 7.16
C LYS A 49 -14.36 3.01 5.75
N ILE A 50 -13.49 3.04 4.74
CA ILE A 50 -13.88 2.75 3.35
C ILE A 50 -14.07 1.24 3.16
N ALA A 51 -13.16 0.42 3.68
CA ALA A 51 -13.23 -1.04 3.59
C ALA A 51 -14.43 -1.63 4.37
N ALA A 52 -14.90 -0.95 5.41
CA ALA A 52 -16.09 -1.35 6.18
C ALA A 52 -17.43 -1.04 5.48
N ILE A 53 -17.41 -0.37 4.32
CA ILE A 53 -18.63 -0.14 3.53
C ILE A 53 -19.12 -1.50 3.03
N PRO A 54 -20.40 -1.90 3.25
CA PRO A 54 -20.89 -3.22 2.86
C PRO A 54 -20.70 -3.54 1.37
N ALA A 55 -20.89 -2.55 0.49
CA ALA A 55 -20.67 -2.70 -0.95
C ALA A 55 -19.20 -2.91 -1.35
N LEU A 56 -18.25 -2.68 -0.43
CA LEU A 56 -16.82 -2.82 -0.66
C LEU A 56 -16.17 -3.97 0.14
N GLU A 57 -16.97 -4.71 0.92
CA GLU A 57 -16.50 -5.83 1.74
C GLU A 57 -15.66 -6.85 0.94
N PRO A 58 -16.02 -7.26 -0.29
CA PRO A 58 -15.22 -8.20 -1.09
C PRO A 58 -13.81 -7.70 -1.45
N TRP A 59 -13.56 -6.38 -1.36
CA TRP A 59 -12.27 -5.76 -1.65
C TRP A 59 -11.59 -5.20 -0.39
N SER A 60 -12.09 -5.53 0.79
CA SER A 60 -11.54 -5.03 2.06
C SER A 60 -10.06 -5.37 2.22
N GLU A 61 -9.64 -6.59 1.88
CA GLU A 61 -8.23 -7.01 1.88
C GLU A 61 -7.38 -6.17 0.92
N LEU A 62 -7.84 -5.99 -0.32
CA LEU A 62 -7.15 -5.16 -1.32
C LEU A 62 -6.98 -3.72 -0.82
N LEU A 63 -8.04 -3.13 -0.25
CA LEU A 63 -8.03 -1.76 0.26
C LEU A 63 -7.09 -1.62 1.46
N LEU A 64 -7.04 -2.61 2.35
CA LEU A 64 -6.25 -2.59 3.58
C LEU A 64 -4.78 -2.95 3.38
N GLU A 65 -4.44 -3.66 2.30
CA GLU A 65 -3.05 -4.00 1.99
C GLU A 65 -2.19 -2.72 1.89
N GLN A 66 -1.25 -2.57 2.83
CA GLN A 66 -0.28 -1.49 2.85
C GLN A 66 1.04 -1.97 2.24
N THR A 67 1.10 -2.07 0.91
CA THR A 67 2.40 -2.27 0.23
C THR A 67 2.91 -0.90 -0.21
N GLU A 68 3.67 -0.23 0.65
CA GLU A 68 4.55 0.84 0.21
C GLU A 68 5.99 0.42 0.45
N LEU A 69 6.71 0.16 -0.63
CA LEU A 69 8.17 0.17 -0.59
C LEU A 69 8.58 1.64 -0.50
N SER A 70 9.30 2.01 0.55
CA SER A 70 10.02 3.27 0.61
C SER A 70 11.07 3.36 -0.50
N SER A 71 11.54 4.58 -0.78
CA SER A 71 12.66 4.78 -1.73
C SER A 71 13.86 3.92 -1.33
N ASP A 72 14.16 3.88 -0.03
CA ASP A 72 15.29 3.14 0.52
C ASP A 72 15.10 1.63 0.35
N GLU A 73 13.89 1.10 0.59
CA GLU A 73 13.60 -0.33 0.35
C GLU A 73 13.66 -0.69 -1.15
N ALA A 74 13.20 0.20 -2.04
CA ALA A 74 13.31 -0.01 -3.47
C ALA A 74 14.78 0.00 -3.95
N GLU A 75 15.58 0.96 -3.48
CA GLU A 75 17.02 1.02 -3.75
C GLU A 75 17.75 -0.21 -3.21
N PHE A 76 17.40 -0.65 -2.01
CA PHE A 76 17.93 -1.88 -1.42
C PHE A 76 17.61 -3.10 -2.29
N LEU A 77 16.37 -3.25 -2.74
CA LEU A 77 15.98 -4.35 -3.65
C LEU A 77 16.75 -4.31 -4.98
N VAL A 78 16.98 -3.13 -5.55
CA VAL A 78 17.81 -2.96 -6.76
C VAL A 78 19.25 -3.40 -6.49
N LEU A 79 19.83 -3.01 -5.36
CA LEU A 79 21.17 -3.42 -4.96
C LEU A 79 21.27 -4.94 -4.77
N VAL A 80 20.29 -5.54 -4.08
CA VAL A 80 20.19 -7.00 -3.90
C VAL A 80 20.16 -7.71 -5.25
N GLY A 81 19.36 -7.22 -6.20
CA GLY A 81 19.30 -7.77 -7.56
C GLY A 81 20.65 -7.71 -8.29
N ARG A 82 21.37 -6.58 -8.18
CA ARG A 82 22.71 -6.42 -8.76
C ARG A 82 23.73 -7.36 -8.14
N MET A 83 23.72 -7.53 -6.82
CA MET A 83 24.65 -8.44 -6.12
C MET A 83 24.42 -9.89 -6.55
N LYS A 84 23.16 -10.32 -6.66
CA LYS A 84 22.81 -11.66 -7.18
C LYS A 84 23.30 -11.86 -8.61
N ALA A 85 23.09 -10.88 -9.50
CA ALA A 85 23.57 -10.95 -10.88
C ALA A 85 25.12 -11.02 -10.98
N GLN A 86 25.84 -10.46 -9.99
CA GLN A 86 27.30 -10.53 -9.89
C GLN A 86 27.82 -11.80 -9.18
N GLY A 87 26.94 -12.73 -8.79
CA GLY A 87 27.32 -13.94 -8.05
C GLY A 87 27.77 -13.68 -6.60
N LYS A 88 27.48 -12.50 -6.05
CA LYS A 88 27.91 -12.07 -4.70
C LYS A 88 26.97 -12.57 -3.59
N GLN A 89 26.52 -13.83 -3.67
CA GLN A 89 25.55 -14.38 -2.73
C GLN A 89 26.08 -14.42 -1.29
N ALA A 90 27.33 -14.87 -1.09
CA ALA A 90 27.93 -14.95 0.25
C ALA A 90 28.11 -13.58 0.93
N GLU A 91 28.29 -12.50 0.15
CA GLU A 91 28.38 -11.14 0.67
C GLU A 91 26.99 -10.60 1.03
N LEU A 92 26.00 -10.87 0.17
CA LEU A 92 24.60 -10.53 0.44
C LEU A 92 24.10 -11.22 1.72
N ASP A 93 24.38 -12.50 1.91
CA ASP A 93 23.95 -13.25 3.10
C ASP A 93 24.54 -12.64 4.39
N ARG A 94 25.82 -12.23 4.36
CA ARG A 94 26.46 -11.54 5.49
C ARG A 94 25.77 -10.21 5.82
N ILE A 95 25.46 -9.41 4.80
CA ILE A 95 24.76 -8.12 4.97
C ILE A 95 23.37 -8.35 5.58
N LEU A 96 22.62 -9.31 5.07
CA LEU A 96 21.28 -9.64 5.58
C LEU A 96 21.33 -10.13 7.03
N ASP A 97 22.31 -10.95 7.38
CA ASP A 97 22.50 -11.41 8.77
C ASP A 97 22.89 -10.27 9.72
N GLU A 98 23.73 -9.34 9.27
CA GLU A 98 24.08 -8.15 10.04
C GLU A 98 22.88 -7.22 10.23
N MET A 99 22.07 -7.01 9.18
CA MET A 99 20.83 -6.24 9.27
C MET A 99 19.86 -6.84 10.30
N LYS A 100 19.65 -8.17 10.29
CA LYS A 100 18.79 -8.86 11.27
C LYS A 100 19.25 -8.67 12.71
N ARG A 101 20.57 -8.73 12.94
CA ARG A 101 21.18 -8.49 14.27
C ARG A 101 20.94 -7.06 14.73
N LEU A 102 21.08 -6.08 13.84
CA LEU A 102 20.87 -4.67 14.16
C LEU A 102 19.39 -4.31 14.37
N SER A 103 18.47 -5.01 13.71
CA SER A 103 17.02 -4.80 13.85
C SER A 103 16.39 -5.52 15.04
N GLY A 104 17.16 -6.30 15.82
CA GLY A 104 16.67 -7.00 17.02
C GLY A 104 15.57 -8.04 16.72
N THR A 105 15.49 -8.49 15.48
CA THR A 105 14.53 -9.51 15.00
C THR A 105 15.29 -10.82 14.86
N GLU A 106 15.56 -11.46 15.99
CA GLU A 106 16.05 -12.85 16.04
C GLU A 106 14.93 -13.86 15.75
#